data_AF-A0A318T5G7-F1
#
_entry.id   AF-A0A318T5G7-F1
#
_cell.length_a   1.000
_cell.length_b   1.000
_cell.length_c   1.000
_cell.angle_alpha   90.00
_cell.angle_beta   90.00
_cell.angle_gamma   90.00
#
_symmetry.space_group_name_H-M   'P 1'
#
loop_
_entity.id
_entity.type
_entity.pdbx_description
1 polymer ?
#
loop_
_entity_poly.entity_id
_entity_poly.type
_entity_poly.pdbx_seq_one_letter_code
_entity_poly.pdbx_strand_id
1 'polypeptide(L)'
;MPGTWYPKHIGFLGGAAPAVTGLRNVQFSAPDASVTVSADFGERGFEDAAGLFQMLREFILEKFGREDADKALPAFRIEWLSEIEIEKPSLRPAFSEPPVPRKKEPLPVTKPNTPPDPAFAARDAALTEREERIRKREQEAAHADNASFAESLVADGKLLPVSKDKVVLILGALPAETSVSFAAGEAAVPVAQALRDILKAQPKIVSFGAFDMPEMTGAGGRAASFAADGKPVDPSDMELHAKAVAYQKVHPGMAYLDAVAAVS
;
A
#
# COMPACT_ATOMS: atom_id res chain seq x y z
N MET A 1 -5.50 -5.53 25.97
CA MET A 1 -5.74 -4.08 26.08
C MET A 1 -6.03 -3.55 24.69
N PRO A 2 -7.05 -2.69 24.47
CA PRO A 2 -7.22 -2.00 23.21
C PRO A 2 -6.06 -1.01 23.06
N GLY A 3 -5.20 -1.19 22.05
CA GLY A 3 -4.00 -0.38 21.85
C GLY A 3 -3.42 -0.67 20.46
N THR A 4 -2.99 0.30 19.66
CA THR A 4 -2.56 1.65 20.04
C THR A 4 -2.73 2.55 18.82
N TRP A 5 -3.52 3.62 18.95
CA TRP A 5 -3.58 4.71 17.97
C TRP A 5 -2.44 5.70 18.25
N TYR A 6 -1.82 6.27 17.22
CA TYR A 6 -0.80 7.32 17.37
C TYR A 6 -1.05 8.50 16.39
N PRO A 7 -0.57 9.71 16.72
CA PRO A 7 -1.25 10.97 16.38
C PRO A 7 -1.05 11.41 14.91
N LYS A 8 -2.11 12.02 14.35
CA LYS A 8 -2.20 12.47 12.94
C LYS A 8 -1.59 13.84 12.63
N HIS A 9 -1.07 14.60 13.61
CA HIS A 9 -0.49 15.91 13.34
C HIS A 9 0.69 16.24 14.26
N ILE A 10 1.80 16.70 13.67
CA ILE A 10 2.96 17.24 14.37
C ILE A 10 3.07 18.71 13.92
N GLY A 11 2.59 19.63 14.77
CA GLY A 11 2.83 21.06 14.58
C GLY A 11 3.95 21.51 15.51
N PHE A 12 5.02 22.09 14.97
CA PHE A 12 6.06 22.73 15.77
C PHE A 12 5.63 24.18 16.03
N LEU A 13 4.78 24.39 17.04
CA LEU A 13 4.36 25.72 17.47
C LEU A 13 5.27 26.14 18.63
N GLY A 14 6.21 27.05 18.38
CA GLY A 14 7.03 27.76 19.38
C GLY A 14 7.35 27.01 20.67
N GLY A 15 8.51 26.34 20.75
CA GLY A 15 9.15 25.91 22.00
C GLY A 15 8.42 24.85 22.86
N ALA A 16 7.24 24.37 22.45
CA ALA A 16 6.54 23.31 23.18
C ALA A 16 7.11 21.91 22.84
N ALA A 17 7.29 21.07 23.87
CA ALA A 17 7.87 19.75 23.73
C ALA A 17 7.03 18.85 22.79
N PRO A 18 7.66 18.07 21.88
CA PRO A 18 6.93 17.26 20.91
C PRO A 18 6.14 16.14 21.60
N ALA A 19 4.93 15.87 21.11
CA ALA A 19 4.00 14.87 21.65
C ALA A 19 4.42 13.40 21.41
N VAL A 20 5.70 13.14 21.15
CA VAL A 20 6.27 11.80 20.94
C VAL A 20 7.37 11.57 21.97
N THR A 21 7.17 10.56 22.81
CA THR A 21 8.13 10.15 23.83
C THR A 21 9.41 9.61 23.17
N GLY A 22 10.55 10.25 23.44
CA GLY A 22 11.88 9.82 22.98
C GLY A 22 12.62 10.80 22.07
N LEU A 23 11.98 11.88 21.60
CA LEU A 23 12.65 12.93 20.83
C LEU A 23 13.26 13.99 21.75
N ARG A 24 14.51 14.38 21.46
CA ARG A 24 15.25 15.41 22.21
C ARG A 24 14.61 16.78 21.96
N ASN A 25 14.38 17.56 23.02
CA ASN A 25 13.85 18.93 22.90
C ASN A 25 14.82 19.80 22.08
N VAL A 26 14.30 20.47 21.05
CA VAL A 26 15.07 21.43 20.24
C VAL A 26 14.97 22.79 20.91
N GLN A 27 16.08 23.26 21.49
CA GLN A 27 16.18 24.58 22.11
C GLN A 27 16.76 25.56 21.08
N PHE A 28 15.96 26.52 20.63
CA PHE A 28 16.48 27.63 19.84
C PHE A 28 17.08 28.66 20.80
N SER A 29 18.40 28.87 20.73
CA SER A 29 19.09 29.96 21.41
C SER A 29 19.52 30.96 20.35
N ALA A 30 18.99 32.19 20.43
CA ALA A 30 19.47 33.29 19.61
C ALA A 30 20.54 34.05 20.40
N PRO A 31 21.76 34.25 19.87
CA PRO A 31 22.72 35.17 20.48
C PRO A 31 22.23 36.63 20.30
N ASP A 32 22.43 37.45 21.34
CA ASP A 32 21.90 38.82 21.53
C ASP A 32 22.37 39.90 20.54
N ALA A 33 22.87 39.51 19.36
CA ALA A 33 23.30 40.42 18.29
C ALA A 33 22.81 39.95 16.91
N SER A 34 21.51 39.66 16.80
CA SER A 34 20.87 39.46 15.50
C SER A 34 20.14 40.73 15.07
N VAL A 35 20.54 41.28 13.93
CA VAL A 35 19.74 42.31 13.25
C VAL A 35 18.47 41.61 12.77
N THR A 36 17.39 41.80 13.50
CA THR A 36 16.08 41.26 13.12
C THR A 36 15.51 42.18 12.04
N VAL A 37 15.65 41.77 10.78
CA VAL A 37 14.93 42.41 9.67
C VAL A 37 13.54 41.79 9.62
N SER A 38 12.58 42.44 10.26
CA SER A 38 11.16 42.12 10.13
C SER A 38 10.62 42.81 8.89
N ALA A 39 10.37 42.05 7.83
CA ALA A 39 9.64 42.52 6.67
C ALA A 39 8.24 41.89 6.70
N ASP A 40 7.21 42.70 6.87
CA ASP A 40 5.84 42.30 6.60
C ASP A 40 5.67 42.19 5.08
N PHE A 41 5.71 40.96 4.57
CA PHE A 41 5.41 40.66 3.17
C PHE A 41 3.90 40.73 2.96
N GLY A 42 3.37 41.94 2.90
CA GLY A 42 1.97 42.19 2.65
C GLY A 42 1.63 43.67 2.59
N GLU A 43 1.15 44.11 1.42
CA GLU A 43 0.41 45.35 1.17
C GLU A 43 1.18 46.68 1.04
N ARG A 44 2.45 46.80 1.47
CA ARG A 44 3.30 48.01 1.21
C ARG A 44 4.79 47.76 1.00
N GLY A 45 5.23 46.50 1.06
CA GLY A 45 6.64 46.18 1.26
C GLY A 45 7.51 46.17 0.00
N PHE A 46 6.91 46.14 -1.19
CA PHE A 46 7.67 45.81 -2.41
C PHE A 46 8.32 47.03 -3.07
N GLU A 47 7.67 48.20 -3.09
CA GLU A 47 8.27 49.49 -3.50
C GLU A 47 9.39 49.93 -2.55
N ASP A 48 9.16 49.88 -1.23
CA ASP A 48 10.18 50.24 -0.23
C ASP A 48 11.37 49.29 -0.29
N ALA A 49 11.13 47.98 -0.47
CA ALA A 49 12.19 47.00 -0.70
C ALA A 49 12.94 47.27 -2.01
N ALA A 50 12.25 47.58 -3.10
CA ALA A 50 12.87 47.91 -4.38
C ALA A 50 13.76 49.16 -4.27
N GLY A 51 13.31 50.20 -3.55
CA GLY A 51 14.11 51.38 -3.25
C GLY A 51 15.37 51.05 -2.43
N LEU A 52 15.24 50.18 -1.42
CA LEU A 52 16.36 49.73 -0.61
C LEU A 52 17.38 48.92 -1.43
N PHE A 53 16.90 48.03 -2.32
CA PHE A 53 17.75 47.26 -3.24
C PHE A 53 18.41 48.14 -4.30
N GLN A 54 17.75 49.22 -4.74
CA GLN A 54 18.37 50.19 -5.64
C GLN A 54 19.54 50.90 -4.94
N MET A 55 19.36 51.37 -3.70
CA MET A 55 20.47 51.98 -2.95
C MET A 55 21.62 50.99 -2.71
N LEU A 56 21.29 49.74 -2.41
CA LEU A 56 22.29 48.68 -2.25
C LEU A 56 23.04 48.40 -3.56
N ARG A 57 22.35 48.42 -4.70
CA ARG A 57 22.97 48.26 -6.02
C ARG A 57 23.93 49.41 -6.33
N GLU A 58 23.54 50.66 -6.07
CA GLU A 58 24.44 51.81 -6.27
C GLU A 58 25.68 51.74 -5.36
N PHE A 59 25.51 51.29 -4.11
CA PHE A 59 26.65 51.05 -3.21
C PHE A 59 27.59 49.96 -3.75
N ILE A 60 27.05 48.85 -4.26
CA ILE A 60 27.86 47.79 -4.87
C ILE A 60 28.56 48.31 -6.13
N LEU A 61 27.87 49.11 -6.94
CA LEU A 61 28.44 49.71 -8.15
C LEU A 61 29.59 50.67 -7.82
N GLU A 62 29.47 51.45 -6.73
CA GLU A 62 30.51 52.34 -6.24
C GLU A 62 31.74 51.59 -5.69
N LYS A 63 31.55 50.49 -4.95
CA LYS A 63 32.65 49.77 -4.26
C LYS A 63 33.26 48.63 -5.06
N PHE A 64 32.49 47.96 -5.90
CA PHE A 64 32.87 46.73 -6.61
C PHE A 64 32.71 46.85 -8.13
N GLY A 65 32.20 47.98 -8.61
CA GLY A 65 32.08 48.24 -10.04
C GLY A 65 30.85 47.60 -10.69
N ARG A 66 30.75 47.81 -12.00
CA ARG A 66 29.52 47.52 -12.75
C ARG A 66 29.23 46.02 -12.92
N GLU A 67 30.27 45.21 -13.13
CA GLU A 67 30.10 43.76 -13.39
C GLU A 67 29.57 43.02 -12.14
N ASP A 68 30.08 43.36 -10.96
CA ASP A 68 29.64 42.74 -9.70
C ASP A 68 28.26 43.21 -9.28
N ALA A 69 27.92 44.49 -9.52
CA ALA A 69 26.58 45.02 -9.28
C ALA A 69 25.53 44.35 -10.18
N ASP A 70 25.80 44.21 -11.47
CA ASP A 70 24.88 43.56 -12.42
C ASP A 70 24.74 42.05 -12.15
N LYS A 71 25.77 41.40 -11.59
CA LYS A 71 25.72 39.99 -11.19
C LYS A 71 24.94 39.75 -9.89
N ALA A 72 25.13 40.60 -8.89
CA ALA A 72 24.51 40.45 -7.57
C ALA A 72 23.06 40.95 -7.54
N LEU A 73 22.79 42.11 -8.15
CA LEU A 73 21.49 42.77 -8.18
C LEU A 73 21.19 43.34 -9.58
N PRO A 74 20.72 42.50 -10.52
CA PRO A 74 20.34 42.96 -11.85
C PRO A 74 19.18 43.96 -11.80
N ALA A 75 19.28 45.04 -12.59
CA ALA A 75 18.28 46.12 -12.59
C ALA A 75 16.84 45.63 -12.87
N PHE A 76 16.68 44.68 -13.80
CA PHE A 76 15.36 44.14 -14.17
C PHE A 76 14.69 43.36 -13.01
N ARG A 77 15.46 42.82 -12.06
CA ARG A 77 14.91 42.11 -10.89
C ARG A 77 14.32 43.08 -9.87
N ILE A 78 14.91 44.27 -9.75
CA ILE A 78 14.46 45.34 -8.86
C ILE A 78 13.21 46.00 -9.45
N GLU A 79 13.21 46.24 -10.77
CA GLU A 79 12.05 46.77 -11.48
C GLU A 79 10.85 45.81 -11.45
N TRP A 80 11.08 44.51 -11.60
CA TRP A 80 10.03 43.52 -11.42
C TRP A 80 9.47 43.53 -9.99
N LEU A 81 10.32 43.74 -8.98
CA LEU A 81 9.89 43.81 -7.58
C LEU A 81 8.98 45.02 -7.33
N SER A 82 9.27 46.19 -7.93
CA SER A 82 8.38 47.36 -7.82
C SER A 82 7.09 47.22 -8.63
N GLU A 83 7.08 46.41 -9.69
CA GLU A 83 5.90 46.21 -10.54
C GLU A 83 4.89 45.21 -9.98
N ILE A 84 5.30 44.28 -9.11
CA ILE A 84 4.41 43.30 -8.44
C ILE A 84 3.48 43.96 -7.41
N GLU A 85 3.71 45.22 -7.03
CA GLU A 85 2.85 45.96 -6.12
C GLU A 85 1.41 46.04 -6.69
N ILE A 86 0.47 45.36 -6.01
CA ILE A 86 -0.92 45.22 -6.45
C ILE A 86 -1.68 46.56 -6.36
N GLU A 87 -1.24 47.49 -5.49
CA GLU A 87 -1.84 48.83 -5.33
C GLU A 87 -0.76 49.92 -5.44
N LYS A 88 -0.56 50.51 -6.62
CA LYS A 88 0.22 51.75 -6.75
C LYS A 88 -0.49 52.87 -5.98
N PRO A 89 0.18 53.58 -5.04
CA PRO A 89 -0.45 54.69 -4.35
C PRO A 89 -0.76 55.80 -5.37
N SER A 90 -2.05 56.04 -5.62
CA SER A 90 -2.48 57.25 -6.33
C SER A 90 -1.93 58.44 -5.55
N LEU A 91 -1.06 59.25 -6.17
CA LEU A 91 -0.59 60.52 -5.64
C LEU A 91 -1.81 61.41 -5.34
N ARG A 92 -2.31 61.37 -4.10
CA ARG A 92 -3.34 62.28 -3.62
C ARG A 92 -2.64 63.46 -2.94
N PRO A 93 -2.97 64.72 -3.33
CA PRO A 93 -2.42 65.90 -2.67
C PRO A 93 -2.67 65.86 -1.16
N ALA A 94 -1.70 66.35 -0.38
CA ALA A 94 -1.60 66.21 1.08
C ALA A 94 -2.66 66.98 1.92
N PHE A 95 -3.82 67.32 1.35
CA PHE A 95 -4.93 67.87 2.11
C PHE A 95 -6.26 67.26 1.65
N SER A 96 -6.72 66.26 2.40
CA SER A 96 -8.14 65.88 2.47
C SER A 96 -8.40 65.23 3.82
N GLU A 97 -9.51 65.66 4.42
CA GLU A 97 -10.10 65.29 5.71
C GLU A 97 -9.90 63.80 6.08
N PRO A 98 -9.58 63.48 7.35
CA PRO A 98 -9.33 62.09 7.75
C PRO A 98 -10.61 61.28 7.51
N PRO A 99 -10.58 60.26 6.64
CA PRO A 99 -11.76 59.46 6.41
C PRO A 99 -12.01 58.63 7.66
N VAL A 100 -13.22 58.75 8.20
CA VAL A 100 -13.79 57.83 9.19
C VAL A 100 -13.45 56.40 8.74
N PRO A 101 -12.92 55.52 9.61
CA PRO A 101 -12.56 54.17 9.21
C PRO A 101 -13.84 53.42 8.84
N ARG A 102 -14.18 53.44 7.54
CA ARG A 102 -15.16 52.51 7.00
C ARG A 102 -14.54 51.13 7.19
N LYS A 103 -15.17 50.29 8.02
CA LYS A 103 -14.93 48.85 7.99
C LYS A 103 -14.97 48.45 6.52
N LYS A 104 -13.82 48.05 5.97
CA LYS A 104 -13.76 47.42 4.66
C LYS A 104 -14.58 46.14 4.81
N GLU A 105 -15.84 46.17 4.39
CA GLU A 105 -16.50 44.93 3.99
C GLU A 105 -15.57 44.30 2.95
N PRO A 106 -15.28 42.99 3.07
CA PRO A 106 -14.46 42.33 2.08
C PRO A 106 -15.10 42.58 0.73
N LEU A 107 -14.35 43.23 -0.16
CA LEU A 107 -14.70 43.32 -1.57
C LEU A 107 -15.09 41.90 -2.00
N PRO A 108 -16.25 41.70 -2.66
CA PRO A 108 -16.52 40.41 -3.25
C PRO A 108 -15.34 40.17 -4.19
N VAL A 109 -14.52 39.17 -3.86
CA VAL A 109 -13.54 38.64 -4.78
C VAL A 109 -14.37 38.19 -5.98
N THR A 110 -14.49 39.05 -6.98
CA THR A 110 -14.97 38.66 -8.30
C THR A 110 -13.96 37.64 -8.75
N LYS A 111 -14.29 36.36 -8.49
CA LYS A 111 -13.71 35.23 -9.19
C LYS A 111 -13.64 35.66 -10.65
N PRO A 112 -12.46 35.63 -11.30
CA PRO A 112 -12.42 35.92 -12.72
C PRO A 112 -13.42 34.96 -13.37
N ASN A 113 -14.51 35.53 -13.90
CA ASN A 113 -15.59 34.83 -14.57
C ASN A 113 -15.13 34.48 -15.99
N THR A 114 -13.89 34.00 -16.11
CA THR A 114 -13.38 33.42 -17.34
C THR A 114 -14.04 32.05 -17.44
N PRO A 115 -14.83 31.78 -18.49
CA PRO A 115 -15.36 30.43 -18.70
C PRO A 115 -14.18 29.45 -18.69
N PRO A 116 -14.30 28.29 -18.04
CA PRO A 116 -13.23 27.31 -17.98
C PRO A 116 -12.79 27.00 -19.41
N ASP A 117 -11.48 27.11 -19.68
CA ASP A 117 -10.91 26.81 -20.98
C ASP A 117 -11.41 25.42 -21.42
N PRO A 118 -12.16 25.30 -22.54
CA PRO A 118 -12.68 24.02 -23.00
C PRO A 118 -11.56 22.99 -23.25
N ALA A 119 -10.33 23.44 -23.51
CA ALA A 119 -9.17 22.57 -23.63
C ALA A 119 -8.75 21.96 -22.27
N PHE A 120 -8.97 22.66 -21.16
CA PHE A 120 -8.72 22.14 -19.81
C PHE A 120 -9.77 21.08 -19.43
N ALA A 121 -11.06 21.38 -19.64
CA ALA A 121 -12.13 20.42 -19.38
C ALA A 121 -11.98 19.12 -20.20
N ALA A 122 -11.54 19.21 -21.46
CA ALA A 122 -11.26 18.06 -22.30
C ALA A 122 -10.06 17.23 -21.79
N ARG A 123 -9.03 17.88 -21.24
CA ARG A 123 -7.86 17.20 -20.63
C ARG A 123 -8.24 16.48 -19.35
N ASP A 124 -9.02 17.11 -18.47
CA ASP A 124 -9.48 16.48 -17.23
C ASP A 124 -10.37 15.26 -17.51
N ALA A 125 -11.28 15.37 -18.48
CA ALA A 125 -12.08 14.22 -18.92
C ALA A 125 -11.21 13.07 -19.46
N ALA A 126 -10.20 13.38 -20.30
CA ALA A 126 -9.29 12.36 -20.81
C ALA A 126 -8.40 11.72 -19.73
N LEU A 127 -8.00 12.49 -18.72
CA LEU A 127 -7.22 12.00 -17.58
C LEU A 127 -8.06 11.09 -16.69
N THR A 128 -9.27 11.51 -16.32
CA THR A 128 -10.19 10.70 -15.51
C THR A 128 -10.57 9.38 -16.21
N GLU A 129 -10.87 9.41 -17.51
CA GLU A 129 -11.11 8.18 -18.29
C GLU A 129 -9.88 7.25 -18.30
N ARG A 130 -8.68 7.83 -18.42
CA ARG A 130 -7.43 7.05 -18.40
C ARG A 130 -7.17 6.44 -17.03
N GLU A 131 -7.38 7.19 -15.96
CA GLU A 131 -7.24 6.74 -14.57
C GLU A 131 -8.23 5.61 -14.26
N GLU A 132 -9.50 5.77 -14.64
CA GLU A 132 -10.51 4.72 -14.47
C GLU A 132 -10.15 3.44 -15.23
N ARG A 133 -9.63 3.57 -16.46
CA ARG A 133 -9.20 2.42 -17.26
C ARG A 133 -8.00 1.71 -16.64
N ILE A 134 -7.01 2.46 -16.13
CA ILE A 134 -5.85 1.88 -15.44
C ILE A 134 -6.32 1.18 -14.18
N ARG A 135 -7.13 1.86 -13.36
CA ARG A 135 -7.68 1.30 -12.11
C ARG A 135 -8.46 0.01 -12.36
N LYS A 136 -9.33 -0.04 -13.38
CA LYS A 136 -10.07 -1.26 -13.74
C LYS A 136 -9.12 -2.39 -14.13
N ARG A 137 -8.14 -2.12 -14.98
CA ARG A 137 -7.15 -3.13 -15.40
C ARG A 137 -6.35 -3.68 -14.23
N GLU A 138 -5.92 -2.82 -13.31
CA GLU A 138 -5.18 -3.23 -12.11
C GLU A 138 -6.05 -4.06 -11.16
N GLN A 139 -7.31 -3.67 -10.98
CA GLN A 139 -8.28 -4.43 -10.18
C GLN A 139 -8.57 -5.80 -10.79
N GLU A 140 -8.74 -5.88 -12.10
CA GLU A 140 -8.96 -7.14 -12.83
C GLU A 140 -7.74 -8.06 -12.73
N ALA A 141 -6.52 -7.52 -12.90
CA ALA A 141 -5.28 -8.27 -12.74
C ALA A 141 -5.13 -8.80 -11.31
N ALA A 142 -5.32 -7.95 -10.30
CA ALA A 142 -5.26 -8.36 -8.90
C ALA A 142 -6.34 -9.40 -8.55
N HIS A 143 -7.54 -9.27 -9.11
CA HIS A 143 -8.61 -10.24 -8.94
C HIS A 143 -8.26 -11.60 -9.57
N ALA A 144 -7.69 -11.61 -10.78
CA ALA A 144 -7.22 -12.82 -11.45
C ALA A 144 -6.10 -13.53 -10.65
N ASP A 145 -5.14 -12.76 -10.11
CA ASP A 145 -4.08 -13.28 -9.25
C ASP A 145 -4.63 -13.89 -7.96
N ASN A 146 -5.61 -13.22 -7.34
CA ASN A 146 -6.27 -13.73 -6.14
C ASN A 146 -7.11 -14.97 -6.43
N ALA A 147 -7.78 -15.02 -7.59
CA ALA A 147 -8.58 -16.16 -8.02
C ALA A 147 -7.71 -17.39 -8.28
N SER A 148 -6.61 -17.23 -9.03
CA SER A 148 -5.65 -18.32 -9.28
C SER A 148 -5.01 -18.82 -7.99
N PHE A 149 -4.67 -17.93 -7.06
CA PHE A 149 -4.19 -18.32 -5.73
C PHE A 149 -5.24 -19.16 -4.97
N ALA A 150 -6.50 -18.71 -4.92
CA ALA A 150 -7.55 -19.46 -4.24
C ALA A 150 -7.84 -20.81 -4.91
N GLU A 151 -7.74 -20.91 -6.24
CA GLU A 151 -7.85 -22.18 -6.97
C GLU A 151 -6.74 -23.15 -6.60
N SER A 152 -5.50 -22.68 -6.48
CA SER A 152 -4.38 -23.54 -6.07
C SER A 152 -4.60 -24.15 -4.68
N LEU A 153 -5.15 -23.37 -3.74
CA LEU A 153 -5.46 -23.87 -2.40
C LEU A 153 -6.61 -24.89 -2.40
N VAL A 154 -7.58 -24.74 -3.29
CA VAL A 154 -8.65 -25.72 -3.46
C VAL A 154 -8.09 -27.02 -4.05
N ALA A 155 -7.22 -26.93 -5.06
CA ALA A 155 -6.56 -28.10 -5.64
C ALA A 155 -5.69 -28.85 -4.62
N ASP A 156 -4.96 -28.10 -3.78
CA ASP A 156 -4.17 -28.66 -2.67
C ASP A 156 -5.04 -29.27 -1.55
N GLY A 157 -6.36 -29.06 -1.58
CA GLY A 157 -7.28 -29.48 -0.53
C GLY A 157 -7.16 -28.68 0.77
N LYS A 158 -6.50 -27.52 0.74
CA LYS A 158 -6.32 -26.62 1.89
C LYS A 158 -7.47 -25.64 2.05
N LEU A 159 -8.24 -25.40 0.99
CA LEU A 159 -9.39 -24.51 1.00
C LEU A 159 -10.63 -25.23 0.48
N LEU A 160 -11.78 -24.99 1.11
CA LEU A 160 -13.05 -25.50 0.63
C LEU A 160 -13.50 -24.69 -0.61
N PRO A 161 -14.06 -25.33 -1.64
CA PRO A 161 -14.56 -24.62 -2.82
C PRO A 161 -15.55 -23.50 -2.50
N VAL A 162 -16.41 -23.70 -1.48
CA VAL A 162 -17.40 -22.70 -1.03
C VAL A 162 -16.79 -21.43 -0.44
N SER A 163 -15.52 -21.50 0.00
CA SER A 163 -14.80 -20.35 0.57
C SER A 163 -13.96 -19.60 -0.46
N LYS A 164 -13.81 -20.10 -1.69
CA LYS A 164 -12.99 -19.51 -2.75
C LYS A 164 -13.34 -18.03 -2.97
N ASP A 165 -14.59 -17.74 -3.33
CA ASP A 165 -15.02 -16.38 -3.67
C ASP A 165 -14.85 -15.41 -2.50
N LYS A 166 -15.07 -15.89 -1.27
CA LYS A 166 -14.86 -15.09 -0.06
C LYS A 166 -13.39 -14.69 0.12
N VAL A 167 -12.47 -15.62 -0.09
CA VAL A 167 -11.03 -15.35 0.01
C VAL A 167 -10.58 -14.38 -1.08
N VAL A 168 -11.08 -14.53 -2.30
CA VAL A 168 -10.78 -13.60 -3.41
C VAL A 168 -11.26 -12.18 -3.10
N LEU A 169 -12.47 -12.04 -2.57
CA LEU A 169 -13.03 -10.74 -2.18
C LEU A 169 -12.26 -10.12 -1.01
N ILE A 170 -11.89 -10.91 0.00
CA ILE A 170 -11.10 -10.43 1.14
C ILE A 170 -9.72 -9.93 0.67
N LEU A 171 -9.01 -10.73 -0.14
CA LEU A 171 -7.71 -10.33 -0.68
C LEU A 171 -7.79 -9.10 -1.58
N GLY A 172 -8.88 -8.94 -2.34
CA GLY A 172 -9.11 -7.75 -3.17
C GLY A 172 -9.51 -6.49 -2.40
N ALA A 173 -10.06 -6.63 -1.20
CA ALA A 173 -10.45 -5.51 -0.34
C ALA A 173 -9.30 -4.97 0.53
N LEU A 174 -8.17 -5.70 0.60
CA LEU A 174 -7.02 -5.30 1.42
C LEU A 174 -6.24 -4.14 0.77
N PRO A 175 -5.93 -3.08 1.53
CA PRO A 175 -5.10 -1.98 1.03
C PRO A 175 -3.64 -2.42 0.84
N ALA A 176 -3.08 -2.15 -0.35
CA ALA A 176 -1.71 -2.54 -0.71
C ALA A 176 -0.63 -1.89 0.17
N GLU A 177 -0.88 -0.66 0.63
CA GLU A 177 0.08 0.17 1.39
C GLU A 177 0.20 -0.24 2.87
N THR A 178 -0.57 -1.23 3.33
CA THR A 178 -0.58 -1.64 4.74
C THR A 178 0.34 -2.84 4.96
N SER A 179 1.30 -2.67 5.85
CA SER A 179 2.22 -3.72 6.30
C SER A 179 2.05 -4.00 7.80
N VAL A 180 2.31 -5.24 8.19
CA VAL A 180 2.20 -5.70 9.59
C VAL A 180 3.47 -6.48 9.94
N SER A 181 3.91 -6.38 11.19
CA SER A 181 4.99 -7.20 11.76
C SER A 181 4.45 -7.93 12.98
N PHE A 182 4.64 -9.25 13.03
CA PHE A 182 4.09 -10.12 14.08
C PHE A 182 5.14 -10.48 15.16
N ALA A 183 6.42 -10.19 14.92
CA ALA A 183 7.51 -10.42 15.86
C ALA A 183 8.40 -9.18 15.99
N ALA A 184 8.84 -8.89 17.21
CA ALA A 184 9.76 -7.79 17.47
C ALA A 184 11.10 -8.06 16.77
N GLY A 185 11.49 -7.19 15.83
CA GLY A 185 12.74 -7.30 15.07
C GLY A 185 12.61 -7.87 13.66
N GLU A 186 11.42 -8.30 13.23
CA GLU A 186 11.19 -8.76 11.85
C GLU A 186 10.71 -7.64 10.92
N ALA A 187 11.06 -7.76 9.65
CA ALA A 187 10.63 -6.84 8.60
C ALA A 187 9.12 -6.87 8.43
N ALA A 188 8.51 -5.69 8.27
CA ALA A 188 7.07 -5.60 8.02
C ALA A 188 6.73 -6.19 6.65
N VAL A 189 5.69 -7.03 6.62
CA VAL A 189 5.21 -7.71 5.40
C VAL A 189 3.86 -7.12 5.01
N PRO A 190 3.56 -6.95 3.70
CA PRO A 190 2.23 -6.54 3.25
C PRO A 190 1.14 -7.48 3.78
N VAL A 191 0.00 -6.93 4.23
CA VAL A 191 -1.06 -7.74 4.88
C VAL A 191 -1.58 -8.85 3.96
N ALA A 192 -1.74 -8.55 2.67
CA ALA A 192 -2.18 -9.52 1.68
C ALA A 192 -1.20 -10.69 1.55
N GLN A 193 0.11 -10.41 1.63
CA GLN A 193 1.14 -11.44 1.58
C GLN A 193 1.13 -12.30 2.86
N ALA A 194 1.05 -11.67 4.04
CA ALA A 194 0.94 -12.38 5.30
C ALA A 194 -0.29 -13.32 5.33
N LEU A 195 -1.45 -12.87 4.81
CA LEU A 195 -2.65 -13.71 4.73
C LEU A 195 -2.47 -14.88 3.76
N ARG A 196 -1.84 -14.66 2.60
CA ARG A 196 -1.51 -15.73 1.64
C ARG A 196 -0.60 -16.78 2.28
N ASP A 197 0.39 -16.37 3.07
CA ASP A 197 1.31 -17.29 3.74
C ASP A 197 0.61 -18.12 4.83
N ILE A 198 -0.27 -17.49 5.61
CA ILE A 198 -1.13 -18.20 6.58
C ILE A 198 -1.99 -19.26 5.88
N LEU A 199 -2.63 -18.92 4.76
CA LEU A 199 -3.48 -19.85 4.01
C LEU A 199 -2.69 -21.00 3.38
N LYS A 200 -1.46 -20.75 2.92
CA LYS A 200 -0.55 -21.80 2.40
C LYS A 200 -0.08 -22.77 3.47
N ALA A 201 0.14 -22.28 4.69
CA ALA A 201 0.61 -23.07 5.82
C ALA A 201 -0.49 -23.96 6.43
N GLN A 202 -1.75 -23.80 6.02
CA GLN A 202 -2.83 -24.64 6.54
C GLN A 202 -2.67 -26.12 6.15
N PRO A 203 -3.02 -27.04 7.05
CA PRO A 203 -3.06 -28.46 6.74
C PRO A 203 -4.11 -28.76 5.67
N LYS A 204 -3.99 -29.91 5.02
CA LYS A 204 -5.00 -30.38 4.06
C LYS A 204 -6.30 -30.68 4.81
N ILE A 205 -7.37 -29.98 4.43
CA ILE A 205 -8.70 -30.08 5.03
C ILE A 205 -9.57 -31.07 4.24
N VAL A 206 -9.40 -31.11 2.91
CA VAL A 206 -10.19 -31.95 2.00
C VAL A 206 -9.27 -32.87 1.22
N SER A 207 -9.47 -34.18 1.33
CA SER A 207 -8.81 -35.17 0.46
C SER A 207 -9.70 -35.52 -0.72
N PHE A 208 -9.35 -34.99 -1.89
CA PHE A 208 -9.95 -35.39 -3.16
C PHE A 208 -9.33 -36.71 -3.62
N GLY A 209 -9.81 -37.81 -3.07
CA GLY A 209 -9.43 -39.17 -3.42
C GLY A 209 -10.36 -40.17 -2.75
N ALA A 210 -10.44 -41.40 -3.28
CA ALA A 210 -10.79 -42.53 -2.44
C ALA A 210 -9.85 -42.49 -1.24
N PHE A 211 -10.32 -42.71 -0.01
CA PHE A 211 -9.41 -42.84 1.12
C PHE A 211 -8.31 -43.81 0.70
N ASP A 212 -7.08 -43.30 0.53
CA ASP A 212 -5.90 -44.14 0.59
C ASP A 212 -5.94 -44.68 2.01
N MET A 213 -6.63 -45.82 2.16
CA MET A 213 -6.49 -46.63 3.34
C MET A 213 -4.98 -46.78 3.49
N PRO A 214 -4.43 -46.58 4.70
CA PRO A 214 -3.01 -46.76 4.92
C PRO A 214 -2.64 -48.09 4.28
N GLU A 215 -1.64 -48.05 3.38
CA GLU A 215 -1.08 -49.26 2.79
C GLU A 215 -0.83 -50.19 3.97
N MET A 216 -1.67 -51.24 4.10
CA MET A 216 -1.51 -52.21 5.16
C MET A 216 -0.18 -52.87 4.84
N THR A 217 0.89 -52.36 5.44
CA THR A 217 2.23 -52.92 5.42
C THR A 217 2.24 -54.15 6.33
N GLY A 218 1.34 -55.08 6.05
CA GLY A 218 1.43 -56.48 6.40
C GLY A 218 1.56 -57.24 5.09
N ALA A 219 2.64 -58.00 4.93
CA ALA A 219 2.93 -58.82 3.76
C ALA A 219 1.83 -59.88 3.52
N GLY A 220 0.73 -59.45 2.91
CA GLY A 220 -0.48 -60.23 2.71
C GLY A 220 -1.66 -59.29 2.51
N GLY A 221 -1.72 -58.65 1.34
CA GLY A 221 -2.87 -57.84 0.96
C GLY A 221 -4.14 -58.66 1.10
N ARG A 222 -4.96 -58.37 2.12
CA ARG A 222 -6.32 -58.90 2.24
C ARG A 222 -7.13 -58.31 1.09
N ALA A 223 -7.12 -58.98 -0.05
CA ALA A 223 -8.11 -58.76 -1.08
C ALA A 223 -9.47 -59.02 -0.44
N ALA A 224 -10.34 -58.01 -0.38
CA ALA A 224 -11.71 -58.21 0.07
C ALA A 224 -12.39 -59.19 -0.89
N SER A 225 -12.50 -60.46 -0.49
CA SER A 225 -13.21 -61.49 -1.23
C SER A 225 -14.60 -61.65 -0.61
N PHE A 226 -15.62 -61.46 -1.44
CA PHE A 226 -17.01 -61.55 -1.04
C PHE A 226 -17.56 -62.91 -1.48
N ALA A 227 -18.14 -63.67 -0.54
CA ALA A 227 -18.86 -64.88 -0.91
C ALA A 227 -20.16 -64.49 -1.63
N ALA A 228 -20.42 -65.08 -2.80
CA ALA A 228 -21.62 -64.78 -3.60
C ALA A 228 -22.92 -65.15 -2.87
N ASP A 229 -22.85 -65.99 -1.84
CA ASP A 229 -23.99 -66.42 -1.00
C ASP A 229 -24.19 -65.53 0.24
N GLY A 230 -23.43 -64.44 0.38
CA GLY A 230 -23.58 -63.45 1.45
C GLY A 230 -23.10 -63.93 2.83
N LYS A 231 -22.43 -65.08 2.91
CA LYS A 231 -21.85 -65.57 4.17
C LYS A 231 -20.50 -64.91 4.45
N PRO A 232 -20.14 -64.71 5.73
CA PRO A 232 -18.80 -64.25 6.09
C PRO A 232 -17.76 -65.30 5.66
N VAL A 233 -16.72 -64.86 4.95
CA VAL A 233 -15.57 -65.71 4.61
C VAL A 233 -14.61 -65.71 5.80
N ASP A 234 -14.18 -66.89 6.26
CA ASP A 234 -13.22 -66.99 7.33
C ASP A 234 -11.86 -66.39 6.87
N PRO A 235 -11.28 -65.45 7.63
CA PRO A 235 -9.99 -64.84 7.31
C PRO A 235 -8.85 -65.85 7.14
N SER A 236 -8.86 -66.96 7.90
CA SER A 236 -7.79 -67.97 7.92
C SER A 236 -7.83 -68.84 6.66
N ASP A 237 -9.03 -69.21 6.23
CA ASP A 237 -9.25 -69.99 5.00
C ASP A 237 -8.84 -69.18 3.75
N MET A 238 -9.08 -67.86 3.78
CA MET A 238 -8.66 -66.96 2.70
C MET A 238 -7.15 -66.84 2.60
N GLU A 239 -6.44 -66.81 3.73
CA GLU A 239 -4.97 -66.81 3.76
C GLU A 239 -4.42 -68.12 3.21
N LEU A 240 -5.01 -69.27 3.57
CA LEU A 240 -4.64 -70.57 3.02
C LEU A 240 -4.84 -70.61 1.50
N HIS A 241 -6.01 -70.15 1.02
CA HIS A 241 -6.30 -70.05 -0.41
C HIS A 241 -5.26 -69.20 -1.15
N ALA A 242 -4.93 -68.01 -0.62
CA ALA A 242 -3.95 -67.12 -1.24
C ALA A 242 -2.56 -67.78 -1.35
N LYS A 243 -2.14 -68.51 -0.30
CA LYS A 243 -0.86 -69.23 -0.31
C LYS A 243 -0.88 -70.42 -1.27
N ALA A 244 -1.98 -71.18 -1.34
CA ALA A 244 -2.14 -72.29 -2.28
C ALA A 244 -2.10 -71.81 -3.74
N VAL A 245 -2.77 -70.70 -4.06
CA VAL A 245 -2.73 -70.08 -5.40
C VAL A 245 -1.33 -69.56 -5.73
N ALA A 246 -0.63 -68.95 -4.78
CA ALA A 246 0.75 -68.54 -4.98
C ALA A 246 1.67 -69.75 -5.26
N TYR A 247 1.45 -70.86 -4.57
CA TYR A 247 2.19 -72.11 -4.76
C TYR A 247 1.92 -72.73 -6.14
N GLN A 248 0.66 -72.74 -6.61
CA GLN A 248 0.32 -73.19 -7.97
C GLN A 248 0.96 -72.33 -9.07
N LYS A 249 1.13 -71.02 -8.86
CA LYS A 249 1.82 -70.14 -9.81
C LYS A 249 3.29 -70.51 -9.97
N VAL A 250 3.93 -70.98 -8.90
CA VAL A 250 5.33 -71.43 -8.91
C VAL A 250 5.46 -72.86 -9.46
N HIS A 251 4.41 -73.69 -9.32
CA HIS A 251 4.38 -75.09 -9.75
C HIS A 251 3.29 -75.36 -10.80
N PRO A 252 3.54 -75.03 -12.10
CA PRO A 252 2.56 -75.24 -13.16
C PRO A 252 2.23 -76.73 -13.35
N GLY A 253 0.94 -77.07 -13.30
CA GLY A 253 0.43 -78.44 -13.46
C GLY A 253 0.04 -79.14 -12.15
N MET A 254 0.30 -78.52 -10.99
CA MET A 254 -0.12 -79.07 -9.69
C MET A 254 -1.62 -78.82 -9.43
N ALA A 255 -2.34 -79.86 -9.00
CA ALA A 255 -3.75 -79.74 -8.61
C ALA A 255 -3.91 -78.87 -7.36
N TYR A 256 -5.04 -78.16 -7.25
CA TYR A 256 -5.26 -77.21 -6.16
C TYR A 256 -5.24 -77.87 -4.77
N LEU A 257 -5.80 -79.07 -4.65
CA LEU A 257 -5.80 -79.81 -3.38
C LEU A 257 -4.38 -80.20 -2.92
N ASP A 258 -3.50 -80.53 -3.86
CA ASP A 258 -2.10 -80.84 -3.56
C ASP A 258 -1.35 -79.57 -3.13
N ALA A 259 -1.65 -78.43 -3.76
CA ALA A 259 -1.11 -77.14 -3.36
C ALA A 259 -1.63 -76.65 -2.00
N VAL A 260 -2.89 -76.95 -1.66
CA VAL A 260 -3.44 -76.72 -0.32
C VAL A 260 -2.71 -77.57 0.71
N ALA A 261 -2.53 -78.87 0.46
CA ALA A 261 -1.81 -79.76 1.37
C ALA A 261 -0.33 -79.39 1.54
N ALA A 262 0.29 -78.79 0.52
CA ALA A 262 1.68 -78.32 0.58
C ALA A 262 1.86 -77.03 1.40
N VAL A 263 0.77 -76.27 1.65
CA VAL A 263 0.85 -74.93 2.26
C VAL A 263 -0.07 -74.73 3.46
N SER A 264 -0.85 -75.76 3.82
CA SER A 264 -1.64 -75.84 5.06
C SER A 264 -0.78 -76.01 6.29
#